data_AF-A0A218QCV2-F1
#
_entry.id   AF-A0A218QCV2-F1
#
_cell.length_a   1.000
_cell.length_b   1.000
_cell.length_c   1.000
_cell.angle_alpha   90.00
_cell.angle_beta   90.00
_cell.angle_gamma   90.00
#
_symmetry.space_group_name_H-M   'P 1'
#
loop_
_entity.id
_entity.type
_entity.pdbx_description
1 polymer ?
#
loop_
_entity_poly.entity_id
_entity_poly.type
_entity_poly.pdbx_seq_one_letter_code
_entity_poly.pdbx_strand_id
1 'polypeptide(L)' 'MHACWTDVDKSGTKEECLAYIKEVWTDMRPLSLRRQMEKSAQ' A
#
# COMPACT_ATOMS: atom_id res chain seq x y z
N MET A 1 6.73 -8.10 19.31
CA MET A 1 5.39 -8.56 18.87
C MET A 1 4.97 -7.73 17.67
N HIS A 2 4.59 -8.40 16.57
CA HIS A 2 3.99 -7.91 15.31
C HIS A 2 4.71 -6.79 14.51
N ALA A 3 5.86 -7.10 13.93
CA ALA A 3 6.56 -6.23 12.95
C ALA A 3 6.14 -6.53 11.49
N CYS A 4 4.85 -6.45 11.19
CA CYS A 4 4.31 -6.66 9.83
C CYS A 4 3.76 -5.37 9.19
N TRP A 5 3.59 -4.31 9.98
CA TRP A 5 3.03 -3.04 9.53
C TRP A 5 4.03 -1.91 9.70
N THR A 6 4.14 -1.09 8.67
CA THR A 6 4.92 0.15 8.69
C THR A 6 3.94 1.30 8.58
N ASP A 7 4.07 2.27 9.48
CA ASP A 7 3.27 3.49 9.41
C ASP A 7 3.66 4.32 8.19
N VAL A 8 2.68 5.01 7.61
CA VAL A 8 2.87 5.93 6.49
C VAL A 8 2.75 7.35 7.02
N ASP A 9 3.48 8.30 6.44
CA ASP A 9 3.52 9.72 6.86
C ASP A 9 2.21 10.47 6.51
N LYS A 10 1.06 9.88 6.85
CA LYS A 10 -0.29 10.40 6.64
C LYS A 10 -1.06 10.31 7.94
N SER A 11 -1.28 11.46 8.54
CA SER A 11 -2.11 11.65 9.73
C SER A 11 -3.14 12.75 9.46
N GLY A 12 -4.35 12.59 10.00
CA GLY A 12 -5.47 13.48 9.75
C GLY A 12 -6.77 12.93 10.33
N THR A 13 -7.89 13.51 9.92
CA THR A 13 -9.22 12.98 10.25
C THR A 13 -9.42 11.58 9.67
N LYS A 14 -10.38 10.83 10.21
CA LYS A 14 -10.72 9.50 9.71
C LYS A 14 -11.07 9.54 8.22
N GLU A 15 -11.78 10.59 7.80
CA GLU A 15 -12.20 10.81 6.42
C GLU A 15 -11.00 11.01 5.49
N GLU A 16 -10.01 11.81 5.90
CA GLU A 16 -8.76 12.01 5.15
C GLU A 16 -7.94 10.73 5.03
N CYS A 17 -7.81 9.97 6.12
CA CYS A 17 -7.12 8.67 6.10
C CYS A 17 -7.82 7.67 5.18
N LEU A 18 -9.16 7.61 5.21
CA LEU A 18 -9.92 6.73 4.31
C LEU A 18 -9.83 7.17 2.84
N ALA A 19 -9.80 8.47 2.58
CA ALA A 19 -9.59 9.00 1.23
C ALA A 19 -8.21 8.62 0.70
N TYR A 20 -7.16 8.79 1.52
CA TYR A 20 -5.80 8.38 1.18
C TYR A 20 -5.72 6.88 0.88
N ILE A 21 -6.31 6.02 1.71
CA ILE A 21 -6.33 4.57 1.47
C ILE A 21 -6.96 4.25 0.11
N LYS A 22 -8.08 4.90 -0.25
CA LYS A 22 -8.74 4.69 -1.55
C LYS A 22 -7.86 5.14 -2.72
N GLU A 23 -7.12 6.23 -2.56
CA GLU A 23 -6.23 6.76 -3.59
C GLU A 23 -5.01 5.87 -3.83
N VAL A 24 -4.39 5.37 -2.76
CA VAL A 24 -3.14 4.60 -2.89
C VAL A 24 -3.34 3.10 -3.05
N TRP A 25 -4.47 2.55 -2.59
CA TRP A 25 -4.79 1.14 -2.72
C TRP A 25 -5.55 0.83 -4.02
N THR A 26 -5.08 1.41 -5.13
CA THR A 26 -5.68 1.27 -6.46
C THR A 26 -5.39 -0.08 -7.11
N ASP A 27 -4.25 -0.66 -6.76
CA ASP A 27 -3.87 -2.00 -7.14
C ASP A 27 -4.06 -2.91 -5.93
N MET A 28 -4.73 -4.05 -6.10
CA MET A 28 -4.95 -5.03 -5.02
C MET A 28 -4.10 -6.31 -5.18
N ARG A 29 -3.25 -6.38 -6.21
CA ARG A 29 -2.34 -7.53 -6.43
C ARG A 29 -1.39 -7.71 -5.23
N PRO A 30 -1.13 -8.97 -4.81
CA PRO A 30 -0.14 -9.24 -3.77
C PRO A 30 1.24 -8.68 -4.13
N LEU A 31 1.98 -8.23 -3.12
CA LEU A 31 3.33 -7.68 -3.29
C LEU A 31 4.27 -8.64 -4.04
N SER A 32 4.15 -9.95 -3.80
CA SER A 32 4.93 -10.97 -4.51
C SER A 32 4.69 -10.96 -6.02
N LEU A 33 3.43 -10.85 -6.44
CA LEU A 33 3.05 -10.82 -7.84
C LEU A 33 3.54 -9.54 -8.52
N ARG A 34 3.39 -8.38 -7.88
CA ARG A 34 3.91 -7.11 -8.42
C ARG A 34 5.42 -7.17 -8.65
N ARG A 35 6.16 -7.64 -7.64
CA ARG A 35 7.63 -7.79 -7.73
C ARG A 35 8.06 -8.76 -8.82
N GLN A 36 7.31 -9.83 -9.08
CA GLN A 36 7.61 -10.74 -10.18
C GLN A 36 7.41 -10.05 -11.54
N MET A 37 6.30 -9.32 -11.71
CA MET A 37 6.01 -8.59 -12.94
C MET A 37 7.02 -7.48 -13.23
N GLU A 38 7.46 -6.74 -12.20
CA GLU A 38 8.54 -5.74 -12.32
C GLU A 38 9.86 -6.36 -12.77
N LYS A 39 10.22 -7.54 -12.22
CA LYS A 39 11.42 -8.28 -12.61
C LYS A 39 11.36 -8.86 -14.02
N SER A 40 10.17 -9.30 -14.46
CA SER A 40 9.97 -9.85 -15.81
C SER A 40 9.92 -8.78 -16.91
N ALA A 41 9.71 -7.52 -16.56
CA ALA A 41 9.65 -6.39 -17.49
C ALA A 41 11.03 -5.72 -17.71
N GLN A 42 12.08 -6.21 -17.05
CA GLN A 42 13.47 -5.75 -17.16
C GLN A 42 14.26 -6.68 -18.08
#